data_AF-A0A2T0KB84-F1
#
_entry.id   AF-A0A2T0KB84-F1
#
_cell.length_a   1.000
_cell.length_b   1.000
_cell.length_c   1.000
_cell.angle_alpha   90.00
_cell.angle_beta   90.00
_cell.angle_gamma   90.00
#
_symmetry.space_group_name_H-M   'P 1'
#
loop_
_entity.id
_entity.type
_entity.pdbx_description
1 polymer ?
#
loop_
_entity_poly.entity_id
_entity_poly.type
_entity_poly.pdbx_seq_one_letter_code
_entity_poly.pdbx_strand_id
1 'polypeptide(L)'
;MTRVVRVAPSLTGAALLLIVLALTVEGHYLQIEWRTSTAVPVAWWYAAEVAGVPAVPLFLAAVGLGLGGIADRTLADVLRTRVAPNLAWYALSVSATLVVLWRFGPVYGLPPARDPRELLLLLLFPPTALALTYALALFPLLAWTIRGLPGPLVVAAAVTLAVVAGVAAARDPAWATVAELTRNLVFFLVGWRLAAATPAPPVTGALAAVGRAAAPIAALGLPVTAAAGGILVRRLSVVDGPLQIVVAVVEPVLVVILVVVTGLIGHRLHQLVPRPVTR
;
A
#
# COMPACT_ATOMS: atom_id res chain seq x y z
N MET A 1 32.47 12.01 1.90
CA MET A 1 32.13 11.07 0.81
C MET A 1 30.61 10.90 0.74
N THR A 2 29.92 11.63 -0.13
CA THR A 2 28.46 11.62 -0.23
C THR A 2 28.01 11.11 -1.60
N ARG A 3 27.76 9.80 -1.71
CA ARG A 3 26.95 9.24 -2.79
C ARG A 3 25.67 8.68 -2.19
N VAL A 4 24.73 9.58 -1.92
CA VAL A 4 23.35 9.17 -1.58
C VAL A 4 22.61 8.92 -2.88
N VAL A 5 22.80 7.71 -3.36
CA VAL A 5 22.08 7.04 -4.44
C VAL A 5 20.61 6.85 -4.04
N ARG A 6 19.64 7.27 -4.88
CA ARG A 6 18.19 7.07 -4.61
C ARG A 6 17.37 6.76 -5.88
N VAL A 7 17.45 5.52 -6.35
CA VAL A 7 16.48 4.98 -7.34
C VAL A 7 15.15 4.58 -6.69
N ALA A 8 15.19 4.22 -5.40
CA ALA A 8 14.02 3.72 -4.68
C ALA A 8 12.76 4.58 -4.82
N PRO A 9 12.80 5.94 -4.73
CA PRO A 9 11.56 6.72 -4.73
C PRO A 9 10.77 6.65 -6.04
N SER A 10 11.44 6.66 -7.21
CA SER A 10 10.70 6.65 -8.48
C SER A 10 10.07 5.29 -8.78
N LEU A 11 10.79 4.20 -8.51
CA LEU A 11 10.25 2.84 -8.63
C LEU A 11 9.13 2.60 -7.62
N THR A 12 9.32 3.05 -6.37
CA THR A 12 8.28 3.01 -5.33
C THR A 12 7.05 3.79 -5.80
N GLY A 13 7.24 4.97 -6.40
CA GLY A 13 6.15 5.78 -6.92
C GLY A 13 5.40 5.12 -8.07
N ALA A 14 6.12 4.59 -9.07
CA ALA A 14 5.51 3.91 -10.20
C ALA A 14 4.74 2.66 -9.77
N ALA A 15 5.34 1.81 -8.94
CA ALA A 15 4.69 0.62 -8.40
C ALA A 15 3.48 0.99 -7.54
N LEU A 16 3.57 2.04 -6.73
CA LEU A 16 2.44 2.52 -5.94
C LEU A 16 1.28 3.04 -6.79
N LEU A 17 1.55 3.72 -7.90
CA LEU A 17 0.48 4.13 -8.83
C LEU A 17 -0.25 2.93 -9.41
N LEU A 18 0.46 1.85 -9.74
CA LEU A 18 -0.16 0.60 -10.19
C LEU A 18 -1.01 -0.05 -9.08
N ILE A 19 -0.54 -0.04 -7.83
CA ILE A 19 -1.34 -0.51 -6.67
C ILE A 19 -2.62 0.32 -6.53
N VAL A 20 -2.49 1.65 -6.56
CA VAL A 20 -3.64 2.56 -6.39
C VAL A 20 -4.63 2.39 -7.55
N LEU A 21 -4.15 2.18 -8.78
CA LEU A 21 -4.99 1.88 -9.92
C LEU A 21 -5.76 0.56 -9.71
N ALA A 22 -5.07 -0.53 -9.38
CA ALA A 22 -5.71 -1.83 -9.14
C ALA A 22 -6.75 -1.75 -8.02
N LEU A 23 -6.37 -1.14 -6.88
CA LEU A 23 -7.27 -0.92 -5.74
C LEU A 23 -8.50 -0.08 -6.13
N THR A 24 -8.31 0.96 -6.95
CA THR A 24 -9.41 1.81 -7.40
C THR A 24 -10.34 1.04 -8.31
N VAL A 25 -9.80 0.26 -9.26
CA VAL A 25 -10.64 -0.46 -10.21
C VAL A 25 -11.39 -1.60 -9.53
N GLU A 26 -10.68 -2.48 -8.83
CA GLU A 26 -11.26 -3.66 -8.18
C GLU A 26 -12.15 -3.28 -6.99
N GLY A 27 -11.66 -2.34 -6.18
CA GLY A 27 -12.39 -1.84 -5.03
C GLY A 27 -13.59 -1.03 -5.48
N HIS A 28 -13.39 0.05 -6.22
CA HIS A 28 -14.44 1.04 -6.49
C HIS A 28 -15.15 0.85 -7.83
N TYR A 29 -14.42 0.94 -8.94
CA TYR A 29 -14.98 1.11 -10.28
C TYR A 29 -15.88 -0.07 -10.72
N LEU A 30 -15.47 -1.30 -10.41
CA LEU A 30 -16.22 -2.51 -10.79
C LEU A 30 -17.49 -2.73 -9.95
N GLN A 31 -17.71 -1.93 -8.91
CA GLN A 31 -18.95 -1.94 -8.13
C GLN A 31 -20.05 -1.09 -8.79
N ILE A 32 -19.70 -0.26 -9.78
CA ILE A 32 -20.66 0.55 -10.53
C ILE A 32 -21.42 -0.35 -11.51
N GLU A 33 -22.74 -0.22 -11.54
CA GLU A 33 -23.60 -0.97 -12.47
C GLU A 33 -23.53 -0.35 -13.86
N TRP A 34 -22.56 -0.83 -14.66
CA TRP A 34 -22.38 -0.38 -16.04
C TRP A 34 -23.45 -0.97 -16.95
N ARG A 35 -24.28 -0.11 -17.56
CA ARG A 35 -25.34 -0.46 -18.53
C ARG A 35 -24.91 -0.18 -19.97
N THR A 36 -23.62 -0.32 -20.24
CA THR A 36 -23.02 -0.07 -21.55
C THR A 36 -22.57 -1.39 -22.19
N SER A 37 -22.76 -1.52 -23.51
CA SER A 37 -22.23 -2.65 -24.29
C SER A 37 -20.75 -2.46 -24.69
N THR A 38 -20.15 -1.32 -24.34
CA THR A 38 -18.74 -1.05 -24.65
C THR A 38 -17.80 -1.91 -23.81
N ALA A 39 -16.64 -2.25 -24.37
CA ALA A 39 -15.60 -3.00 -23.67
C ALA A 39 -14.84 -2.20 -22.59
N VAL A 40 -15.22 -0.95 -22.29
CA VAL A 40 -14.49 -0.07 -21.36
C VAL A 40 -14.37 -0.67 -19.95
N PRO A 41 -15.44 -1.17 -19.29
CA PRO A 41 -15.28 -1.75 -17.96
C PRO A 41 -14.38 -2.99 -17.94
N VAL A 42 -14.46 -3.81 -18.98
CA VAL A 42 -13.61 -5.00 -19.15
C VAL A 42 -12.15 -4.60 -19.35
N ALA A 43 -11.88 -3.56 -20.14
CA ALA A 43 -10.53 -3.05 -20.34
C ALA A 43 -9.91 -2.55 -19.02
N TRP A 44 -10.69 -1.87 -18.18
CA TRP A 44 -10.22 -1.46 -16.85
C TRP A 44 -9.97 -2.65 -15.94
N TRP A 45 -10.85 -3.66 -15.92
CA TRP A 45 -10.60 -4.90 -15.17
C TRP A 45 -9.27 -5.55 -15.60
N TYR A 46 -9.03 -5.72 -16.90
CA TYR A 46 -7.75 -6.26 -17.39
C TYR A 46 -6.56 -5.38 -16.99
N ALA A 47 -6.68 -4.06 -17.08
CA ALA A 47 -5.62 -3.14 -16.66
C ALA A 47 -5.31 -3.27 -15.17
N ALA A 48 -6.33 -3.45 -14.33
CA ALA A 48 -6.19 -3.67 -12.90
C ALA A 48 -5.47 -4.99 -12.58
N GLU A 49 -5.85 -6.08 -13.24
CA GLU A 49 -5.19 -7.39 -13.08
C GLU A 49 -3.70 -7.31 -13.47
N VAL A 50 -3.40 -6.74 -14.65
CA VAL A 50 -2.02 -6.58 -15.14
C VAL A 50 -1.22 -5.66 -14.23
N ALA A 51 -1.83 -4.62 -13.66
CA ALA A 51 -1.18 -3.72 -12.71
C ALA A 51 -0.97 -4.41 -11.36
N GLY A 52 -2.01 -5.01 -10.78
CA GLY A 52 -2.06 -5.54 -9.42
C GLY A 52 -1.07 -6.68 -9.18
N VAL A 53 -0.93 -7.59 -10.14
CA VAL A 53 -0.06 -8.78 -10.03
C VAL A 53 1.40 -8.41 -9.70
N PRO A 54 2.10 -7.56 -10.48
CA PRO A 54 3.47 -7.17 -10.17
C PRO A 54 3.58 -5.99 -9.22
N ALA A 55 2.55 -5.16 -9.05
CA ALA A 55 2.70 -3.86 -8.38
C ALA A 55 3.12 -3.97 -6.91
N VAL A 56 2.49 -4.85 -6.13
CA VAL A 56 2.85 -5.04 -4.71
C VAL A 56 4.27 -5.63 -4.57
N PRO A 57 4.65 -6.70 -5.28
CA PRO A 57 6.03 -7.18 -5.32
C PRO A 57 7.06 -6.11 -5.68
N LEU A 58 6.81 -5.35 -6.75
CA LEU A 58 7.73 -4.30 -7.22
C LEU A 58 7.83 -3.15 -6.21
N PHE A 59 6.71 -2.76 -5.62
CA PHE A 59 6.67 -1.72 -4.60
C PHE A 59 7.51 -2.14 -3.39
N LEU A 60 7.31 -3.36 -2.88
CA LEU A 60 8.02 -3.83 -1.69
C LEU A 60 9.51 -4.03 -1.94
N ALA A 61 9.89 -4.55 -3.11
CA ALA A 61 11.29 -4.60 -3.52
C ALA A 61 11.89 -3.19 -3.62
N ALA A 62 11.18 -2.22 -4.18
CA ALA A 62 11.62 -0.82 -4.26
C ALA A 62 11.76 -0.15 -2.88
N VAL A 63 10.83 -0.43 -1.96
CA VAL A 63 10.93 0.03 -0.56
C VAL A 63 12.13 -0.60 0.13
N GLY A 64 12.35 -1.91 -0.05
CA GLY A 64 13.52 -2.63 0.47
C GLY A 64 14.83 -2.03 -0.02
N LEU A 65 14.93 -1.73 -1.33
CA LEU A 65 16.07 -1.03 -1.93
C LEU A 65 16.33 0.33 -1.25
N GLY A 66 15.27 1.03 -0.83
CA GLY A 66 15.34 2.31 -0.11
C GLY A 66 15.82 2.22 1.33
N LEU A 67 16.08 1.02 1.85
CA LEU A 67 16.61 0.77 3.20
C LEU A 67 18.08 0.37 3.22
N GLY A 68 18.82 0.63 2.13
CA GLY A 68 20.28 0.59 2.17
C GLY A 68 20.84 1.38 3.36
N GLY A 69 21.83 0.81 4.07
CA GLY A 69 22.42 1.41 5.26
C GLY A 69 21.59 1.31 6.54
N ILE A 70 20.52 0.48 6.58
CA ILE A 70 19.81 0.19 7.84
C ILE A 70 20.72 -0.50 8.87
N ALA A 71 21.76 -1.19 8.41
CA ALA A 71 22.74 -1.86 9.25
C ALA A 71 23.53 -0.87 10.12
N ASP A 72 23.76 0.36 9.64
CA ASP A 72 24.55 1.39 10.32
C ASP A 72 23.73 2.20 11.33
N ARG A 73 22.42 1.93 11.45
CA ARG A 73 21.51 2.70 12.31
C ARG A 73 21.28 2.02 13.66
N THR A 74 21.03 2.85 14.67
CA THR A 74 20.55 2.36 15.98
C THR A 74 19.10 1.90 15.88
N LEU A 75 18.66 1.02 16.79
CA LEU A 75 17.26 0.61 16.86
C LEU A 75 16.34 1.81 17.08
N ALA A 76 16.73 2.73 17.97
CA ALA A 76 15.97 3.95 18.27
C ALA A 76 15.76 4.80 17.01
N ASP A 77 16.78 4.93 16.16
CA ASP A 77 16.64 5.66 14.89
C ASP A 77 15.70 4.97 13.93
N VAL A 78 15.76 3.64 13.80
CA VAL A 78 14.83 2.87 12.93
C VAL A 78 13.40 3.01 13.44
N LEU A 79 13.18 2.83 14.74
CA LEU A 79 11.86 2.98 15.37
C LEU A 79 11.30 4.39 15.14
N ARG A 80 12.09 5.44 15.43
CA ARG A 80 11.64 6.83 15.32
C ARG A 80 11.42 7.31 13.89
N THR A 81 12.31 6.91 12.96
CA THR A 81 12.31 7.48 11.60
C THR A 81 11.53 6.66 10.59
N ARG A 82 11.29 5.37 10.86
CA ARG A 82 10.63 4.45 9.92
C ARG A 82 9.40 3.80 10.54
N VAL A 83 9.52 3.17 11.70
CA VAL A 83 8.42 2.35 12.25
C VAL A 83 7.29 3.22 12.77
N ALA A 84 7.57 4.14 13.69
CA ALA A 84 6.55 4.97 14.34
C ALA A 84 5.73 5.84 13.36
N PRO A 85 6.34 6.52 12.35
CA PRO A 85 5.55 7.26 11.36
C PRO A 85 4.65 6.35 10.52
N ASN A 86 5.12 5.17 10.11
CA ASN A 86 4.30 4.22 9.36
C ASN A 86 3.18 3.61 10.22
N LEU A 87 3.44 3.33 11.50
CA LEU A 87 2.40 2.92 12.45
C LEU A 87 1.35 4.01 12.65
N ALA A 88 1.75 5.28 12.71
CA ALA A 88 0.81 6.39 12.81
C ALA A 88 -0.07 6.49 11.55
N TRP A 89 0.52 6.35 10.36
CA TRP A 89 -0.23 6.30 9.10
C TRP A 89 -1.16 5.09 9.02
N TYR A 90 -0.72 3.93 9.50
CA TYR A 90 -1.56 2.74 9.60
C TYR A 90 -2.75 2.94 10.54
N ALA A 91 -2.50 3.46 11.75
CA ALA A 91 -3.57 3.75 12.71
C ALA A 91 -4.57 4.79 12.15
N LEU A 92 -4.06 5.80 11.44
CA LEU A 92 -4.90 6.78 10.75
C LEU A 92 -5.73 6.11 9.63
N SER A 93 -5.13 5.24 8.82
CA SER A 93 -5.80 4.50 7.75
C SER A 93 -6.95 3.65 8.29
N VAL A 94 -6.67 2.88 9.34
CA VAL A 94 -7.67 2.05 10.05
C VAL A 94 -8.79 2.93 10.56
N SER A 95 -8.47 4.01 11.27
CA SER A 95 -9.46 4.93 11.86
C SER A 95 -10.33 5.59 10.79
N ALA A 96 -9.71 6.10 9.72
CA ALA A 96 -10.44 6.72 8.60
C ALA A 96 -11.35 5.71 7.89
N THR A 97 -10.86 4.49 7.67
CA THR A 97 -11.65 3.41 7.04
C THR A 97 -12.86 3.08 7.89
N LEU A 98 -12.68 2.95 9.21
CA LEU A 98 -13.79 2.70 10.14
C LEU A 98 -14.83 3.82 10.14
N VAL A 99 -14.41 5.09 10.11
CA VAL A 99 -15.33 6.24 10.01
C VAL A 99 -16.14 6.16 8.72
N VAL A 100 -15.51 5.81 7.59
CA VAL A 100 -16.18 5.62 6.31
C VAL A 100 -17.19 4.47 6.39
N LEU A 101 -16.78 3.31 6.91
CA LEU A 101 -17.66 2.14 7.08
C LEU A 101 -18.84 2.45 8.02
N TRP A 102 -18.61 3.22 9.07
CA TRP A 102 -19.69 3.64 9.97
C TRP A 102 -20.68 4.58 9.28
N ARG A 103 -20.19 5.47 8.41
CA ARG A 103 -21.01 6.45 7.71
C ARG A 103 -21.80 5.89 6.53
N PHE A 104 -21.20 4.96 5.78
CA PHE A 104 -21.73 4.45 4.51
C PHE A 104 -22.16 2.97 4.58
N GLY A 105 -21.92 2.29 5.71
CA GLY A 105 -22.15 0.86 5.87
C GLY A 105 -20.95 0.02 5.38
N PRO A 106 -21.12 -1.31 5.28
CA PRO A 106 -20.08 -2.18 4.75
C PRO A 106 -19.70 -1.78 3.32
N VAL A 107 -18.42 -1.51 3.10
CA VAL A 107 -17.84 -1.24 1.77
C VAL A 107 -16.73 -2.27 1.54
N TYR A 108 -16.69 -2.87 0.35
CA TYR A 108 -15.69 -3.89 -0.02
C TYR A 108 -15.68 -5.14 0.87
N GLY A 109 -16.85 -5.52 1.42
CA GLY A 109 -16.95 -6.66 2.33
C GLY A 109 -16.29 -6.45 3.69
N LEU A 110 -15.82 -5.23 4.00
CA LEU A 110 -15.29 -4.89 5.32
C LEU A 110 -16.46 -4.53 6.25
N PRO A 111 -16.73 -5.32 7.31
CA PRO A 111 -17.73 -4.96 8.29
C PRO A 111 -17.23 -3.78 9.14
N PRO A 112 -18.12 -2.86 9.57
CA PRO A 112 -17.76 -1.86 10.57
C PRO A 112 -17.41 -2.58 11.89
N ALA A 113 -16.30 -2.22 12.52
CA ALA A 113 -15.97 -2.71 13.84
C ALA A 113 -16.97 -2.16 14.86
N ARG A 114 -17.60 -3.04 15.64
CA ARG A 114 -18.66 -2.71 16.60
C ARG A 114 -18.18 -2.70 18.04
N ASP A 115 -17.01 -3.27 18.33
CA ASP A 115 -16.47 -3.38 19.69
C ASP A 115 -14.94 -3.22 19.75
N PRO A 116 -14.37 -2.94 20.95
CA PRO A 116 -12.93 -2.74 21.12
C PRO A 116 -12.06 -3.96 20.78
N ARG A 117 -12.60 -5.18 20.89
CA ARG A 117 -11.87 -6.40 20.55
C ARG A 117 -11.76 -6.52 19.03
N GLU A 118 -12.81 -6.24 18.28
CA GLU A 118 -12.76 -6.15 16.82
C GLU A 118 -11.76 -5.08 16.36
N LEU A 119 -11.69 -3.93 17.04
CA LEU A 119 -10.68 -2.89 16.76
C LEU A 119 -9.25 -3.37 17.02
N LEU A 120 -9.02 -4.08 18.15
CA LEU A 120 -7.72 -4.65 18.46
C LEU A 120 -7.30 -5.72 17.46
N LEU A 121 -8.22 -6.58 17.05
CA LEU A 121 -7.99 -7.59 16.02
C LEU A 121 -7.70 -6.95 14.67
N LEU A 122 -8.41 -5.89 14.30
CA LEU A 122 -8.16 -5.13 13.09
C LEU A 122 -6.78 -4.47 13.11
N LEU A 123 -6.32 -4.01 14.28
CA LEU A 123 -5.01 -3.39 14.44
C LEU A 123 -3.87 -4.42 14.38
N LEU A 124 -4.03 -5.58 15.02
CA LEU A 124 -3.01 -6.63 15.13
C LEU A 124 -2.96 -7.56 13.91
N PHE A 125 -4.12 -7.86 13.34
CA PHE A 125 -4.31 -8.74 12.19
C PHE A 125 -5.12 -8.00 11.12
N PRO A 126 -4.49 -7.01 10.44
CA PRO A 126 -5.18 -6.24 9.44
C PRO A 126 -5.78 -7.14 8.34
N PRO A 127 -6.95 -6.79 7.79
CA PRO A 127 -7.40 -7.36 6.53
C PRO A 127 -6.33 -7.14 5.47
N THR A 128 -6.29 -8.01 4.47
CA THR A 128 -5.31 -7.98 3.36
C THR A 128 -5.19 -6.59 2.72
N ALA A 129 -6.30 -5.86 2.59
CA ALA A 129 -6.32 -4.48 2.09
C ALA A 129 -5.49 -3.47 2.91
N LEU A 130 -5.33 -3.69 4.21
CA LEU A 130 -4.55 -2.83 5.12
C LEU A 130 -3.13 -3.35 5.37
N ALA A 131 -2.83 -4.58 4.93
CA ALA A 131 -1.57 -5.26 5.17
C ALA A 131 -0.36 -4.51 4.59
N LEU A 132 -0.53 -3.72 3.53
CA LEU A 132 0.57 -2.97 2.90
C LEU A 132 1.13 -1.89 3.83
N THR A 133 0.28 -1.07 4.43
CA THR A 133 0.70 -0.04 5.41
C THR A 133 1.32 -0.66 6.67
N TYR A 134 0.76 -1.79 7.11
CA TYR A 134 1.31 -2.53 8.25
C TYR A 134 2.70 -3.10 7.93
N ALA A 135 2.88 -3.66 6.74
CA ALA A 135 4.17 -4.14 6.24
C ALA A 135 5.24 -3.02 6.19
N LEU A 136 4.87 -1.81 5.75
CA LEU A 136 5.78 -0.64 5.73
C LEU A 136 6.29 -0.27 7.14
N ALA A 137 5.51 -0.54 8.19
CA ALA A 137 5.93 -0.34 9.57
C ALA A 137 6.81 -1.49 10.08
N LEU A 138 6.40 -2.74 9.85
CA LEU A 138 7.04 -3.92 10.45
C LEU A 138 8.34 -4.32 9.75
N PHE A 139 8.39 -4.24 8.43
CA PHE A 139 9.49 -4.78 7.64
C PHE A 139 10.85 -4.09 7.90
N PRO A 140 10.94 -2.75 8.10
CA PRO A 140 12.20 -2.12 8.50
C PRO A 140 12.72 -2.63 9.85
N LEU A 141 11.82 -2.89 10.81
CA LEU A 141 12.20 -3.45 12.10
C LEU A 141 12.75 -4.87 11.91
N LEU A 142 12.08 -5.69 11.11
CA LEU A 142 12.52 -7.05 10.82
C LEU A 142 13.86 -7.09 10.05
N ALA A 143 14.06 -6.21 9.07
CA ALA A 143 15.34 -6.07 8.39
C ALA A 143 16.47 -5.69 9.37
N TRP A 144 16.18 -4.81 10.32
CA TRP A 144 17.14 -4.43 11.36
C TRP A 144 17.46 -5.61 12.30
N THR A 145 16.47 -6.42 12.71
CA THR A 145 16.73 -7.57 13.60
C THR A 145 17.54 -8.66 12.92
N ILE A 146 17.33 -8.90 11.62
CA ILE A 146 18.04 -9.95 10.86
C ILE A 146 19.26 -9.44 10.09
N ARG A 147 19.70 -8.20 10.35
CA ARG A 147 20.82 -7.55 9.62
C ARG A 147 22.13 -8.32 9.67
N GLY A 148 22.39 -9.06 10.75
CA GLY A 148 23.60 -9.87 10.93
C GLY A 148 23.57 -11.23 10.24
N LEU A 149 22.42 -11.67 9.71
CA LEU A 149 22.27 -13.00 9.12
C LEU A 149 22.72 -13.04 7.65
N PRO A 150 23.21 -14.19 7.15
CA PRO A 150 23.58 -14.34 5.75
C PRO A 150 22.36 -14.19 4.84
N GLY A 151 22.52 -13.42 3.76
CA GLY A 151 21.44 -13.08 2.82
C GLY A 151 20.67 -14.28 2.27
N PRO A 152 21.34 -15.33 1.75
CA PRO A 152 20.66 -16.51 1.23
C PRO A 152 19.79 -17.21 2.27
N LEU A 153 20.24 -17.31 3.53
CA LEU A 153 19.48 -17.94 4.60
C LEU A 153 18.22 -17.13 4.95
N VAL A 154 18.33 -15.81 5.00
CA VAL A 154 17.18 -14.92 5.25
C VAL A 154 16.14 -15.04 4.15
N VAL A 155 16.56 -15.02 2.88
CA VAL A 155 15.64 -15.15 1.74
C VAL A 155 15.01 -16.54 1.71
N ALA A 156 15.80 -17.60 1.90
CA ALA A 156 15.29 -18.97 1.96
C ALA A 156 14.25 -19.12 3.08
N ALA A 157 14.54 -18.64 4.29
CA ALA A 157 13.59 -18.68 5.41
C ALA A 157 12.30 -17.90 5.10
N ALA A 158 12.40 -16.72 4.48
CA ALA A 158 11.24 -15.93 4.09
C ALA A 158 10.39 -16.66 3.02
N VAL A 159 11.02 -17.27 2.03
CA VAL A 159 10.34 -18.08 0.99
C VAL A 159 9.64 -19.28 1.63
N THR A 160 10.32 -20.00 2.52
CA THR A 160 9.72 -21.12 3.26
C THR A 160 8.51 -20.66 4.06
N LEU A 161 8.61 -19.56 4.79
CA LEU A 161 7.48 -19.00 5.55
C LEU A 161 6.32 -18.60 4.63
N ALA A 162 6.58 -17.98 3.48
CA ALA A 162 5.56 -17.61 2.52
C ALA A 162 4.84 -18.84 1.93
N VAL A 163 5.58 -19.89 1.59
CA VAL A 163 5.00 -21.16 1.10
C VAL A 163 4.15 -21.81 2.18
N VAL A 164 4.65 -21.92 3.41
CA VAL A 164 3.91 -22.53 4.54
C VAL A 164 2.64 -21.75 4.84
N ALA A 165 2.73 -20.42 4.92
CA ALA A 165 1.56 -19.57 5.16
C ALA A 165 0.57 -19.64 4.00
N GLY A 166 1.03 -19.70 2.74
CA GLY A 166 0.18 -19.90 1.57
C GLY A 166 -0.56 -21.24 1.59
N VAL A 167 0.12 -22.33 1.94
CA VAL A 167 -0.50 -23.65 2.11
C VAL A 167 -1.51 -23.65 3.26
N ALA A 168 -1.22 -22.96 4.37
CA ALA A 168 -2.16 -22.80 5.47
C ALA A 168 -3.40 -22.00 5.04
N ALA A 169 -3.21 -20.89 4.32
CA ALA A 169 -4.30 -20.07 3.80
C ALA A 169 -5.19 -20.79 2.79
N ALA A 170 -4.62 -21.70 1.98
CA ALA A 170 -5.39 -22.54 1.07
C ALA A 170 -6.30 -23.54 1.80
N ARG A 171 -5.98 -23.90 3.06
CA ARG A 171 -6.77 -24.81 3.89
C ARG A 171 -7.75 -24.07 4.81
N ASP A 172 -7.33 -22.92 5.32
CA ASP A 172 -8.08 -22.10 6.24
C ASP A 172 -7.92 -20.60 5.90
N PRO A 173 -8.99 -19.93 5.44
CA PRO A 173 -8.98 -18.52 5.11
C PRO A 173 -8.50 -17.60 6.24
N ALA A 174 -8.55 -18.03 7.50
CA ALA A 174 -8.01 -17.26 8.63
C ALA A 174 -6.52 -16.92 8.49
N TRP A 175 -5.77 -17.68 7.68
CA TRP A 175 -4.34 -17.45 7.41
C TRP A 175 -4.07 -16.50 6.23
N ALA A 176 -5.08 -16.00 5.53
CA ALA A 176 -4.91 -15.20 4.32
C ALA A 176 -4.04 -13.95 4.53
N THR A 177 -4.24 -13.20 5.62
CA THR A 177 -3.41 -12.05 5.96
C THR A 177 -1.96 -12.45 6.23
N VAL A 178 -1.72 -13.57 6.91
CA VAL A 178 -0.36 -14.05 7.21
C VAL A 178 0.35 -14.47 5.93
N ALA A 179 -0.35 -15.18 5.03
CA ALA A 179 0.16 -15.54 3.71
C ALA A 179 0.53 -14.29 2.89
N GLU A 180 -0.32 -13.26 2.94
CA GLU A 180 -0.08 -12.00 2.25
C GLU A 180 1.14 -11.26 2.80
N LEU A 181 1.24 -11.12 4.14
CA LEU A 181 2.37 -10.48 4.79
C LEU A 181 3.69 -11.21 4.55
N THR A 182 3.68 -12.54 4.60
CA THR A 182 4.89 -13.35 4.38
C THR A 182 5.33 -13.35 2.90
N ARG A 183 4.39 -13.40 1.95
CA ARG A 183 4.66 -13.19 0.52
C ARG A 183 5.31 -11.82 0.28
N ASN A 184 4.72 -10.77 0.86
CA ASN A 184 5.20 -9.41 0.77
C ASN A 184 6.59 -9.24 1.40
N LEU A 185 6.85 -9.93 2.50
CA LEU A 185 8.15 -9.92 3.16
C LEU A 185 9.27 -10.44 2.25
N VAL A 186 9.02 -11.49 1.46
CA VAL A 186 10.03 -12.04 0.52
C VAL A 186 10.52 -10.95 -0.43
N PHE A 187 9.61 -10.26 -1.12
CA PHE A 187 9.96 -9.23 -2.08
C PHE A 187 10.69 -8.05 -1.45
N PHE A 188 10.24 -7.63 -0.26
CA PHE A 188 10.92 -6.60 0.50
C PHE A 188 12.37 -6.99 0.86
N LEU A 189 12.58 -8.21 1.37
CA LEU A 189 13.90 -8.68 1.77
C LEU A 189 14.84 -8.86 0.58
N VAL A 190 14.33 -9.35 -0.55
CA VAL A 190 15.09 -9.41 -1.81
C VAL A 190 15.54 -8.02 -2.21
N GLY A 191 14.63 -7.04 -2.23
CA GLY A 191 14.99 -5.65 -2.52
C GLY A 191 16.02 -5.08 -1.56
N TRP A 192 15.87 -5.30 -0.26
CA TRP A 192 16.82 -4.86 0.76
C TRP A 192 18.21 -5.48 0.60
N ARG A 193 18.30 -6.78 0.26
CA ARG A 193 19.59 -7.44 0.02
C ARG A 193 20.25 -6.98 -1.28
N LEU A 194 19.47 -6.71 -2.33
CA LEU A 194 19.97 -6.15 -3.59
C LEU A 194 20.45 -4.70 -3.45
N ALA A 195 19.97 -3.95 -2.45
CA ALA A 195 20.38 -2.57 -2.18
C ALA A 195 21.90 -2.45 -1.93
N ALA A 196 22.52 -3.50 -1.39
CA ALA A 196 23.96 -3.54 -1.15
C ALA A 196 24.79 -3.69 -2.44
N ALA A 197 24.19 -4.14 -3.54
CA ALA A 197 24.89 -4.53 -4.77
C ALA A 197 24.74 -3.53 -5.93
N THR A 198 23.83 -2.55 -5.83
CA THR A 198 23.49 -1.67 -6.97
C THR A 198 23.65 -0.19 -6.63
N PRO A 199 24.73 0.49 -7.10
CA PRO A 199 24.77 1.95 -7.11
C PRO A 199 23.78 2.45 -8.17
N ALA A 200 23.05 3.50 -7.85
CA ALA A 200 21.84 3.87 -8.58
C ALA A 200 21.86 5.36 -8.98
N PRO A 201 21.35 5.72 -10.16
CA PRO A 201 21.32 7.10 -10.63
C PRO A 201 20.42 8.01 -9.78
N PRO A 202 20.71 9.31 -9.68
CA PRO A 202 19.80 10.27 -9.07
C PRO A 202 18.58 10.46 -9.98
N VAL A 203 17.37 10.31 -9.43
CA VAL A 203 16.13 10.56 -10.19
C VAL A 203 15.25 11.55 -9.43
N THR A 204 15.00 12.68 -10.08
CA THR A 204 14.06 13.74 -9.68
C THR A 204 12.76 13.63 -10.47
N GLY A 205 11.66 14.17 -9.96
CA GLY A 205 10.39 14.24 -10.70
C GLY A 205 9.16 13.79 -9.91
N ALA A 206 8.02 13.73 -10.60
CA ALA A 206 6.71 13.43 -10.02
C ALA A 206 6.65 12.04 -9.37
N LEU A 207 7.16 11.00 -10.05
CA LEU A 207 7.19 9.63 -9.50
C LEU A 207 8.01 9.54 -8.21
N ALA A 208 9.14 10.24 -8.14
CA ALA A 208 9.93 10.31 -6.92
C ALA A 208 9.17 11.01 -5.77
N ALA A 209 8.33 12.00 -6.09
CA ALA A 209 7.47 12.65 -5.09
C ALA A 209 6.39 11.70 -4.59
N VAL A 210 5.74 10.95 -5.49
CA VAL A 210 4.77 9.89 -5.13
C VAL A 210 5.43 8.85 -4.22
N GLY A 211 6.60 8.32 -4.59
CA GLY A 211 7.27 7.32 -3.75
C GLY A 211 7.76 7.83 -2.40
N ARG A 212 8.10 9.13 -2.28
CA ARG A 212 8.38 9.75 -0.96
C ARG A 212 7.13 9.88 -0.10
N ALA A 213 5.97 10.03 -0.73
CA ALA A 213 4.66 10.06 -0.10
C ALA A 213 4.00 8.66 -0.05
N ALA A 214 4.77 7.58 -0.20
CA ALA A 214 4.19 6.24 -0.30
C ALA A 214 3.36 5.83 0.90
N ALA A 215 3.86 6.11 2.12
CA ALA A 215 3.13 5.79 3.35
C ALA A 215 1.76 6.48 3.45
N PRO A 216 1.63 7.81 3.31
CA PRO A 216 0.32 8.45 3.33
C PRO A 216 -0.57 8.08 2.15
N ILE A 217 -0.03 7.87 0.94
CA ILE A 217 -0.84 7.44 -0.21
C ILE A 217 -1.40 6.03 0.03
N ALA A 218 -0.57 5.08 0.48
CA ALA A 218 -1.02 3.73 0.82
C ALA A 218 -2.05 3.75 1.97
N ALA A 219 -1.81 4.58 2.99
CA ALA A 219 -2.72 4.73 4.12
C ALA A 219 -4.08 5.32 3.73
N LEU A 220 -4.10 6.28 2.81
CA LEU A 220 -5.33 6.97 2.41
C LEU A 220 -6.05 6.29 1.24
N GLY A 221 -5.39 5.35 0.55
CA GLY A 221 -5.97 4.63 -0.58
C GLY A 221 -7.31 3.99 -0.25
N LEU A 222 -7.33 3.09 0.73
CA LEU A 222 -8.54 2.37 1.13
C LEU A 222 -9.68 3.27 1.64
N PRO A 223 -9.48 4.21 2.59
CA PRO A 223 -10.57 5.05 3.06
C PRO A 223 -11.10 6.00 1.98
N VAL A 224 -10.22 6.51 1.10
CA VAL A 224 -10.64 7.40 0.00
C VAL A 224 -11.44 6.62 -1.05
N THR A 225 -10.98 5.44 -1.48
CA THR A 225 -11.75 4.61 -2.42
C THR A 225 -13.07 4.17 -1.79
N ALA A 226 -13.07 3.76 -0.52
CA ALA A 226 -14.29 3.35 0.17
C ALA A 226 -15.30 4.51 0.29
N ALA A 227 -14.84 5.73 0.57
CA ALA A 227 -15.70 6.92 0.60
C ALA A 227 -16.24 7.24 -0.81
N ALA A 228 -15.40 7.16 -1.84
CA ALA A 228 -15.84 7.28 -3.23
C ALA A 228 -16.91 6.21 -3.55
N GLY A 229 -16.72 4.98 -3.09
CA GLY A 229 -17.69 3.88 -3.15
C GLY A 229 -19.05 4.27 -2.60
N GLY A 230 -19.08 4.67 -1.33
CA GLY A 230 -20.32 5.06 -0.64
C GLY A 230 -21.03 6.28 -1.24
N ILE A 231 -20.30 7.17 -1.93
CA ILE A 231 -20.85 8.42 -2.47
C ILE A 231 -21.26 8.27 -3.95
N LEU A 232 -20.39 7.67 -4.76
CA LEU A 232 -20.47 7.72 -6.22
C LEU A 232 -21.15 6.50 -6.82
N VAL A 233 -20.96 5.29 -6.29
CA VAL A 233 -21.43 4.06 -6.95
C VAL A 233 -22.90 4.15 -7.35
N ARG A 234 -23.79 4.43 -6.40
CA ARG A 234 -25.23 4.56 -6.68
C ARG A 234 -25.56 5.69 -7.66
N ARG A 235 -24.81 6.78 -7.64
CA ARG A 235 -25.05 7.95 -8.51
C ARG A 235 -24.60 7.68 -9.93
N LEU A 236 -23.49 6.96 -10.11
CA LEU A 236 -22.95 6.63 -11.42
C LEU A 236 -23.70 5.45 -12.06
N SER A 237 -24.24 4.53 -11.26
CA SER A 237 -25.09 3.42 -11.74
C SER A 237 -26.39 3.87 -12.41
N VAL A 238 -26.90 5.08 -12.11
CA VAL A 238 -28.12 5.65 -12.73
C VAL A 238 -27.82 6.54 -13.93
N VAL A 239 -26.55 6.73 -14.29
CA VAL A 239 -26.18 7.49 -15.49
C VAL A 239 -26.41 6.62 -16.72
N ASP A 240 -27.25 7.11 -17.63
CA ASP A 240 -27.60 6.41 -18.87
C ASP A 240 -26.98 7.04 -20.12
N GLY A 241 -26.94 6.27 -21.20
CA GLY A 241 -26.59 6.74 -22.54
C GLY A 241 -25.10 7.10 -22.72
N PRO A 242 -24.76 8.02 -23.64
CA PRO A 242 -23.37 8.35 -23.97
C PRO A 242 -22.54 8.86 -22.79
N LEU A 243 -23.19 9.49 -21.81
CA LEU A 243 -22.53 9.98 -20.60
C LEU A 243 -21.93 8.83 -19.79
N GLN A 244 -22.56 7.66 -19.78
CA GLN A 244 -22.04 6.50 -19.06
C GLN A 244 -20.69 6.02 -19.60
N ILE A 245 -20.44 6.16 -20.91
CA ILE A 245 -19.15 5.83 -21.53
C ILE A 245 -18.07 6.82 -21.08
N VAL A 246 -18.39 8.12 -21.05
CA VAL A 246 -17.47 9.16 -20.57
C VAL A 246 -17.10 8.91 -19.12
N VAL A 247 -18.08 8.64 -18.27
CA VAL A 247 -17.85 8.28 -16.86
C VAL A 247 -17.00 7.01 -16.76
N ALA A 248 -17.31 5.96 -17.51
CA ALA A 248 -16.56 4.70 -17.51
C ALA A 248 -15.06 4.89 -17.84
N VAL A 249 -14.72 5.84 -18.71
CA VAL A 249 -13.31 6.13 -19.03
C VAL A 249 -12.64 7.00 -17.94
N VAL A 250 -13.34 8.03 -17.45
CA VAL A 250 -12.72 9.10 -16.66
C VAL A 250 -12.72 8.81 -15.16
N GLU A 251 -13.76 8.15 -14.65
CA GLU A 251 -13.97 7.88 -13.22
C GLU A 251 -12.74 7.27 -12.51
N PRO A 252 -12.16 6.14 -12.97
CA PRO A 252 -11.08 5.50 -12.24
C PRO A 252 -9.81 6.38 -12.21
N VAL A 253 -9.59 7.17 -13.26
CA VAL A 253 -8.48 8.14 -13.32
C VAL A 253 -8.66 9.23 -12.28
N LEU A 254 -9.88 9.77 -12.14
CA LEU A 254 -10.18 10.80 -11.14
C LEU A 254 -10.01 10.30 -9.71
N VAL A 255 -10.44 9.06 -9.41
CA VAL A 255 -10.27 8.49 -8.07
C VAL A 255 -8.80 8.18 -7.77
N VAL A 256 -8.03 7.68 -8.74
CA VAL A 256 -6.57 7.53 -8.59
C VAL A 256 -5.91 8.88 -8.28
N ILE A 257 -6.26 9.93 -9.03
CA ILE A 257 -5.75 11.30 -8.78
C ILE A 257 -6.14 11.75 -7.37
N LEU A 258 -7.39 11.54 -6.96
CA LEU A 258 -7.86 11.92 -5.63
C LEU A 258 -7.05 11.24 -4.52
N VAL A 259 -6.81 9.94 -4.62
CA VAL A 259 -5.98 9.18 -3.66
C VAL A 259 -4.56 9.75 -3.60
N VAL A 260 -3.92 9.94 -4.76
CA VAL A 260 -2.54 10.41 -4.85
C VAL A 260 -2.39 11.83 -4.32
N VAL A 261 -3.27 12.75 -4.71
CA VAL A 261 -3.26 14.15 -4.26
C VAL A 261 -3.50 14.23 -2.75
N THR A 262 -4.47 13.47 -2.23
CA THR A 262 -4.76 13.43 -0.78
C THR A 262 -3.57 12.91 0.01
N GLY A 263 -2.90 11.85 -0.47
CA GLY A 263 -1.67 11.35 0.14
C GLY A 263 -0.47 12.32 0.04
N LEU A 264 -0.34 13.05 -1.07
CA LEU A 264 0.68 14.10 -1.22
C LEU A 264 0.43 15.26 -0.25
N ILE A 265 -0.82 15.70 -0.08
CA ILE A 265 -1.21 16.71 0.90
C ILE A 265 -0.89 16.21 2.32
N GLY A 266 -1.31 14.98 2.66
CA GLY A 266 -0.99 14.36 3.95
C GLY A 266 0.51 14.30 4.22
N HIS A 267 1.30 13.96 3.21
CA HIS A 267 2.77 13.98 3.30
C HIS A 267 3.32 15.38 3.61
N ARG A 268 2.81 16.41 2.91
CA ARG A 268 3.23 17.81 3.14
C ARG A 268 2.86 18.28 4.54
N LEU A 269 1.63 18.01 5.00
CA LEU A 269 1.19 18.37 6.34
C LEU A 269 2.05 17.71 7.42
N HIS A 270 2.38 16.43 7.25
CA HIS A 270 3.28 15.73 8.17
C HIS A 270 4.70 16.31 8.20
N GLN A 271 5.18 16.91 7.10
CA GLN A 271 6.48 17.61 7.08
C GLN A 271 6.47 18.94 7.84
N LEU A 272 5.30 19.56 8.03
CA LEU A 272 5.17 20.83 8.75
C LEU A 272 5.18 20.67 10.27
N VAL A 273 4.96 19.46 10.79
CA VAL A 273 4.99 19.20 12.23
C VAL A 273 6.43 19.37 12.75
N PRO A 274 6.69 20.33 13.66
CA PRO A 274 8.01 20.57 14.20
C PRO A 274 8.55 19.29 14.85
N ARG A 275 9.73 18.84 14.42
CA ARG A 275 10.41 17.74 15.11
C ARG A 275 11.08 18.32 16.36
N PRO A 276 10.90 17.71 17.54
CA PRO A 276 11.63 18.13 18.73
C PRO A 276 13.13 18.09 18.42
N VAL A 277 13.80 19.21 18.62
CA VAL A 277 15.25 19.33 18.45
C VAL A 277 15.89 18.47 19.52
N THR A 278 16.23 17.22 19.17
CA THR A 278 17.03 16.37 20.03
C THR A 278 18.44 16.93 20.05
N ARG A 279 18.80 17.58 21.16
CA ARG A 279 20.18 17.90 21.55
C ARG A 279 20.90 16.63 21.97
#